data_AF-A0A257T2K8-F1
#
_entry.id   AF-A0A257T2K8-F1
#
_cell.length_a   1.000
_cell.length_b   1.000
_cell.length_c   1.000
_cell.angle_alpha   90.00
_cell.angle_beta   90.00
_cell.angle_gamma   90.00
#
_symmetry.space_group_name_H-M   'P 1'
#
loop_
_entity.id
_entity.type
_entity.pdbx_description
1 polymer ?
#
loop_
_entity_poly.entity_id
_entity_poly.type
_entity_poly.pdbx_seq_one_letter_code
_entity_poly.pdbx_strand_id
1 'polypeptide(L)'
;NFSGAVSLGTSSTTISTSTSGATVQGLVSFQSANAFTVSGGSNVGVTSGSALINLTQVNVGTQQGASNAITIISYALQQLNQQGTQLGAVQQRVQSALSNLQTTATNDQAARSVIQDANIPQVSTNLTQAQILQQAGVGALSVSTQTQQAYLKLIP
;
A
#
# COMPACT_ATOMS: atom_id res chain seq x y z
N ASN A 1 29.71 -1.13 -52.67
CA ASN A 1 30.49 -2.23 -52.06
C ASN A 1 31.29 -1.65 -50.90
N PHE A 2 30.67 -1.54 -49.72
CA PHE A 2 31.32 -1.00 -48.52
C PHE A 2 31.19 -2.05 -47.41
N SER A 3 32.02 -3.08 -47.52
CA SER A 3 32.16 -4.15 -46.52
C SER A 3 33.45 -3.91 -45.74
N GLY A 4 33.34 -3.19 -44.63
CA GLY A 4 34.42 -3.02 -43.68
C GLY A 4 33.84 -2.68 -42.32
N ALA A 5 33.52 -3.71 -41.52
CA ALA A 5 33.13 -3.51 -40.14
C ALA A 5 34.39 -3.11 -39.34
N VAL A 6 34.56 -1.82 -39.11
CA VAL A 6 35.56 -1.32 -38.16
C VAL A 6 34.94 -1.38 -36.77
N SER A 7 35.44 -2.27 -35.92
CA SER A 7 35.05 -2.36 -34.51
C SER A 7 35.84 -1.31 -33.71
N LEU A 8 35.15 -0.29 -33.19
CA LEU A 8 35.76 0.72 -32.32
C LEU A 8 35.77 0.19 -30.88
N GLY A 9 36.96 -0.18 -30.39
CA GLY A 9 37.18 -0.54 -28.98
C GLY A 9 37.01 0.66 -28.04
N THR A 10 36.89 0.38 -26.74
CA THR A 10 36.56 1.33 -25.65
C THR A 10 37.62 2.39 -25.32
N SER A 11 38.61 2.61 -26.19
CA SER A 11 39.67 3.61 -26.02
C SER A 11 39.61 4.64 -27.15
N SER A 12 39.77 5.92 -26.79
CA SER A 12 39.74 7.05 -27.73
C SER A 12 40.73 6.86 -28.88
N THR A 13 40.21 6.54 -30.07
CA THR A 13 41.00 6.46 -31.31
C THR A 13 40.93 7.81 -32.02
N THR A 14 42.04 8.55 -32.00
CA THR A 14 42.18 9.79 -32.78
C THR A 14 42.39 9.44 -34.25
N ILE A 15 41.43 9.74 -35.10
CA ILE A 15 41.54 9.53 -36.55
C ILE A 15 42.28 10.72 -37.17
N SER A 16 43.58 10.58 -37.39
CA SER A 16 44.38 11.55 -38.13
C SER A 16 44.48 11.15 -39.61
N THR A 17 44.05 12.03 -40.52
CA THR A 17 44.30 11.88 -41.95
C THR A 17 44.77 13.23 -42.51
N SER A 18 45.89 13.23 -43.24
CA SER A 18 46.57 14.46 -43.68
C SER A 18 45.99 15.09 -44.96
N THR A 19 45.07 14.43 -45.69
CA THR A 19 44.58 14.98 -46.97
C THR A 19 43.18 14.54 -47.45
N SER A 20 42.50 13.60 -46.78
CA SER A 20 41.08 13.28 -47.06
C SER A 20 40.43 12.68 -45.81
N GLY A 21 39.48 13.42 -45.22
CA GLY A 21 38.86 13.09 -43.95
C GLY A 21 38.09 11.77 -43.98
N ALA A 22 38.32 10.90 -42.99
CA ALA A 22 37.48 9.74 -42.74
C ALA A 22 36.30 10.14 -41.84
N THR A 23 35.07 9.94 -42.31
CA THR A 23 33.86 10.18 -41.52
C THR A 23 33.39 8.87 -40.89
N VAL A 24 33.42 8.77 -39.56
CA VAL A 24 32.74 7.69 -38.83
C VAL A 24 31.35 8.17 -38.46
N GLN A 25 30.33 7.64 -39.13
CA GLN A 25 28.92 7.92 -38.85
C GLN A 25 28.36 6.86 -37.90
N GLY A 26 28.03 7.26 -36.67
CA GLY A 26 27.30 6.44 -35.70
C GLY A 26 26.12 7.24 -35.17
N LEU A 27 24.96 6.59 -34.98
CA LEU A 27 23.81 7.21 -34.33
C LEU A 27 23.92 7.01 -32.82
N VAL A 28 24.07 8.10 -32.07
CA VAL A 28 23.96 8.10 -30.60
C VAL A 28 22.64 8.77 -30.24
N SER A 29 21.72 8.04 -29.61
CA SER A 29 20.44 8.56 -29.13
C SER A 29 20.43 8.62 -27.61
N PHE A 30 20.11 9.80 -27.07
CA PHE A 30 19.92 10.00 -25.64
C PHE A 30 18.43 10.16 -25.35
N GLN A 31 17.88 9.31 -24.48
CA GLN A 31 16.47 9.33 -24.09
C GLN A 31 16.34 9.30 -22.57
N SER A 32 15.47 10.17 -22.04
CA SER A 32 15.22 10.33 -20.61
C SER A 32 13.79 10.85 -20.41
N ALA A 33 13.18 10.51 -19.28
CA ALA A 33 11.89 11.05 -18.85
C ALA A 33 12.00 12.50 -18.32
N ASN A 34 13.21 12.96 -18.00
CA ASN A 34 13.51 14.28 -17.45
C ASN A 34 14.53 15.01 -18.32
N ALA A 35 14.52 16.35 -18.27
CA ALA A 35 15.56 17.16 -18.91
C ALA A 35 16.95 16.78 -18.37
N PHE A 36 17.92 16.63 -19.27
CA PHE A 36 19.29 16.26 -18.93
C PHE A 36 20.27 17.12 -19.73
N THR A 37 21.46 17.34 -19.17
CA THR A 37 22.57 18.01 -19.86
C THR A 37 23.69 17.01 -20.08
N VAL A 38 24.40 17.13 -21.21
CA VAL A 38 25.55 16.29 -21.53
C VAL A 38 26.79 17.15 -21.46
N SER A 39 27.66 16.89 -20.48
CA SER A 39 28.97 17.55 -20.39
C SER A 39 29.94 16.89 -21.38
N GLY A 40 30.67 17.69 -22.18
CA GLY A 40 31.61 17.18 -23.18
C GLY A 40 30.97 16.63 -24.46
N GLY A 41 29.69 16.93 -24.73
CA GLY A 41 28.95 16.42 -25.90
C GLY A 41 29.43 16.92 -27.27
N SER A 42 30.30 17.93 -27.32
CA SER A 42 30.78 18.55 -28.58
C SER A 42 31.46 17.56 -29.52
N ASN A 43 32.16 16.54 -28.99
CA ASN A 43 32.84 15.52 -29.78
C ASN A 43 31.87 14.53 -30.46
N VAL A 44 30.60 14.49 -30.01
CA VAL A 44 29.53 13.62 -30.55
C VAL A 44 28.40 14.47 -31.15
N GLY A 45 28.65 15.75 -31.44
CA GLY A 45 27.68 16.65 -32.08
C GLY A 45 26.51 17.10 -31.20
N VAL A 46 26.58 16.89 -29.88
CA VAL A 46 25.54 17.32 -28.93
C VAL A 46 25.92 18.70 -28.39
N THR A 47 25.27 19.75 -28.92
CA THR A 47 25.57 21.16 -28.60
C THR A 47 24.56 21.82 -27.65
N SER A 48 23.45 21.15 -27.36
CA SER A 48 22.36 21.65 -26.50
C SER A 48 21.90 20.60 -25.51
N GLY A 49 21.47 21.05 -24.32
CA GLY A 49 20.79 20.20 -23.34
C GLY A 49 19.44 19.69 -23.86
N SER A 50 18.95 18.58 -23.29
CA SER A 50 17.65 18.03 -23.63
C SER A 50 16.52 18.88 -23.02
N ALA A 51 15.54 19.25 -23.85
CA ALA A 51 14.31 19.90 -23.42
C ALA A 51 13.15 18.90 -23.43
N LEU A 52 12.21 19.07 -22.49
CA LEU A 52 10.98 18.29 -22.47
C LEU A 52 10.12 18.67 -23.68
N ILE A 53 9.81 17.71 -24.53
CA ILE A 53 8.93 17.89 -25.68
C ILE A 53 7.51 17.52 -25.25
N ASN A 54 6.59 18.50 -25.28
CA ASN A 54 5.18 18.23 -25.05
C ASN A 54 4.57 17.56 -26.28
N LEU A 55 3.72 16.54 -26.07
CA LEU A 55 3.07 15.81 -27.16
C LEU A 55 2.22 16.75 -28.06
N THR A 56 1.67 17.82 -27.49
CA THR A 56 0.92 18.86 -28.23
C THR A 56 1.76 19.68 -29.21
N GLN A 57 3.08 19.65 -29.06
CA GLN A 57 4.04 20.37 -29.91
C GLN A 57 4.69 19.45 -30.96
N VAL A 58 4.39 18.15 -30.95
CA VAL A 58 4.98 17.17 -31.88
C VAL A 58 4.13 17.06 -33.14
N ASN A 59 4.74 17.34 -34.29
CA ASN A 59 4.11 17.12 -35.59
C ASN A 59 4.41 15.70 -36.11
N VAL A 60 3.38 14.86 -36.16
CA VAL A 60 3.45 13.44 -36.58
C VAL A 60 3.59 13.29 -38.10
N GLY A 61 3.44 14.36 -38.88
CA GLY A 61 3.60 14.35 -40.35
C GLY A 61 5.04 14.15 -40.82
N THR A 62 6.02 14.19 -39.93
CA THR A 62 7.43 13.90 -40.23
C THR A 62 7.86 12.59 -39.57
N GLN A 63 8.77 11.85 -40.20
CA GLN A 63 9.29 10.59 -39.64
C GLN A 63 9.93 10.79 -38.25
N GLN A 64 10.67 11.89 -38.07
CA GLN A 64 11.28 12.23 -36.78
C GLN A 64 10.22 12.56 -35.72
N GLY A 65 9.20 13.35 -36.07
CA GLY A 65 8.12 13.69 -35.14
C GLY A 65 7.29 12.47 -34.73
N ALA A 66 7.00 11.56 -35.66
CA ALA A 66 6.33 10.30 -35.36
C ALA A 66 7.14 9.43 -34.38
N SER A 67 8.46 9.31 -34.59
CA SER A 67 9.32 8.57 -33.65
C SER A 67 9.34 9.22 -32.26
N ASN A 68 9.42 10.54 -32.18
CA ASN A 68 9.39 11.26 -30.91
C ASN A 68 8.05 11.09 -30.18
N ALA A 69 6.93 11.14 -30.91
CA ALA A 69 5.60 10.92 -30.36
C ALA A 69 5.45 9.52 -29.75
N ILE A 70 5.93 8.48 -30.46
CA ILE A 70 5.93 7.10 -29.97
C ILE A 70 6.71 7.01 -28.65
N THR A 71 7.93 7.55 -28.61
CA THR A 71 8.75 7.55 -27.38
C THR A 71 8.03 8.23 -26.21
N ILE A 72 7.44 9.42 -26.42
CA ILE A 72 6.70 10.15 -25.37
C ILE A 72 5.52 9.32 -24.86
N ILE A 73 4.74 8.72 -25.76
CA ILE A 73 3.59 7.87 -25.41
C ILE A 73 4.06 6.62 -24.65
N SER A 74 5.14 5.97 -25.08
CA SER A 74 5.71 4.82 -24.37
C SER A 74 6.10 5.15 -22.94
N TYR A 75 6.74 6.31 -22.71
CA TYR A 75 7.04 6.76 -21.35
C TYR A 75 5.79 7.07 -20.54
N ALA A 76 4.78 7.73 -21.13
CA ALA A 76 3.52 7.99 -20.45
C ALA A 76 2.80 6.68 -20.05
N LEU A 77 2.80 5.68 -20.92
CA LEU A 77 2.25 4.36 -20.63
C LEU A 77 3.04 3.64 -19.52
N GLN A 78 4.36 3.75 -19.51
CA GLN A 78 5.19 3.21 -18.43
C GLN A 78 4.87 3.87 -17.09
N GLN A 79 4.69 5.19 -17.06
CA GLN A 79 4.29 5.93 -15.86
C GLN A 79 2.89 5.53 -15.38
N LEU A 80 1.94 5.34 -16.30
CA LEU A 80 0.60 4.85 -15.98
C LEU A 80 0.65 3.43 -15.42
N ASN A 81 1.43 2.54 -16.03
CA ASN A 81 1.60 1.17 -15.56
C ASN A 81 2.19 1.14 -14.14
N GLN A 82 3.21 1.96 -13.86
CA GLN A 82 3.78 2.09 -12.53
C GLN A 82 2.74 2.56 -11.49
N GLN A 83 1.90 3.52 -11.83
CA GLN A 83 0.80 3.96 -10.96
C GLN A 83 -0.22 2.84 -10.73
N GLY A 84 -0.56 2.09 -11.79
CA GLY A 84 -1.43 0.92 -11.69
C GLY A 84 -0.87 -0.17 -10.79
N THR A 85 0.43 -0.46 -10.89
CA THR A 85 1.12 -1.41 -10.01
C THR A 85 1.12 -0.94 -8.55
N GLN A 86 1.35 0.35 -8.30
CA GLN A 86 1.29 0.91 -6.95
C GLN A 86 -0.12 0.80 -6.36
N LEU A 87 -1.15 1.10 -7.16
CA LEU A 87 -2.54 0.94 -6.73
C LEU A 87 -2.86 -0.54 -6.42
N GLY A 88 -2.41 -1.47 -7.26
CA GLY A 88 -2.55 -2.90 -7.01
C GLY A 88 -1.85 -3.35 -5.72
N ALA A 89 -0.65 -2.84 -5.45
CA ALA A 89 0.06 -3.12 -4.20
C ALA A 89 -0.67 -2.56 -2.97
N VAL A 90 -1.27 -1.37 -3.08
CA VAL A 90 -2.11 -0.79 -2.01
C VAL A 90 -3.36 -1.64 -1.79
N GLN A 91 -4.04 -2.06 -2.86
CA GLN A 91 -5.20 -2.96 -2.77
C GLN A 91 -4.85 -4.28 -2.07
N GLN A 92 -3.72 -4.90 -2.43
CA GLN A 92 -3.25 -6.11 -1.79
C GLN A 92 -2.97 -5.89 -0.29
N ARG A 93 -2.34 -4.77 0.07
CA ARG A 93 -2.10 -4.41 1.48
C ARG A 93 -3.40 -4.21 2.25
N VAL A 94 -4.38 -3.53 1.67
CA VAL A 94 -5.71 -3.34 2.28
C VAL A 94 -6.42 -4.68 2.48
N GLN A 95 -6.35 -5.58 1.50
CA GLN A 95 -6.97 -6.90 1.62
C GLN A 95 -6.30 -7.76 2.68
N SER A 96 -4.97 -7.76 2.77
CA SER A 96 -4.24 -8.44 3.85
C SER A 96 -4.53 -7.82 5.23
N ALA A 97 -4.61 -6.50 5.34
CA ALA A 97 -4.98 -5.82 6.58
C ALA A 97 -6.40 -6.17 7.01
N LEU A 98 -7.35 -6.21 6.08
CA LEU A 98 -8.73 -6.60 6.35
C LEU A 98 -8.82 -8.05 6.84
N SER A 99 -8.13 -8.98 6.19
CA SER A 99 -8.10 -10.38 6.62
C SER A 99 -7.54 -10.53 8.03
N ASN A 100 -6.44 -9.82 8.36
CA ASN A 100 -5.90 -9.81 9.71
C ASN A 100 -6.91 -9.23 10.72
N LEU A 101 -7.53 -8.08 10.41
CA LEU A 101 -8.53 -7.46 11.27
C LEU A 101 -9.75 -8.36 11.51
N GLN A 102 -10.20 -9.12 10.51
CA GLN A 102 -11.28 -10.09 10.68
C GLN A 102 -10.89 -11.21 11.65
N THR A 103 -9.67 -11.73 11.53
CA THR A 103 -9.13 -12.72 12.47
C THR A 103 -9.02 -12.14 13.89
N THR A 104 -8.46 -10.93 14.04
CA THR A 104 -8.38 -10.24 15.33
C THR A 104 -9.76 -10.01 15.93
N ALA A 105 -10.73 -9.52 15.14
CA ALA A 105 -12.10 -9.30 15.60
C ALA A 105 -12.78 -10.59 16.05
N THR A 106 -12.54 -11.70 15.36
CA THR A 106 -13.05 -13.03 15.73
C THR A 106 -12.44 -13.49 17.06
N ASN A 107 -11.12 -13.33 17.23
CA ASN A 107 -10.42 -13.68 18.46
C ASN A 107 -10.86 -12.80 19.63
N ASP A 108 -11.05 -11.49 19.41
CA ASP A 108 -11.53 -10.55 20.42
C ASP A 108 -12.97 -10.86 20.83
N GLN A 109 -13.83 -11.21 19.87
CA GLN A 109 -15.21 -11.63 20.16
C GLN A 109 -15.22 -12.94 20.95
N ALA A 110 -14.39 -13.92 20.60
CA ALA A 110 -14.25 -15.17 21.34
C ALA A 110 -13.74 -14.92 22.77
N ALA A 111 -12.70 -14.10 22.93
CA ALA A 111 -12.16 -13.72 24.23
C ALA A 111 -13.21 -12.99 25.09
N ARG A 112 -13.95 -12.05 24.50
CA ARG A 112 -15.07 -11.36 25.17
C ARG A 112 -16.18 -12.34 25.57
N SER A 113 -16.52 -13.30 24.72
CA SER A 113 -17.51 -14.33 25.02
C SER A 113 -17.06 -15.17 26.22
N VAL A 114 -15.79 -15.61 26.25
CA VAL A 114 -15.24 -16.36 27.39
C VAL A 114 -15.26 -15.52 28.67
N ILE A 115 -14.89 -14.24 28.62
CA ILE A 115 -14.91 -13.35 29.78
C ILE A 115 -16.35 -13.12 30.28
N GLN A 116 -17.30 -12.89 29.37
CA GLN A 116 -18.71 -12.71 29.75
C GLN A 116 -19.26 -13.98 30.38
N ASP A 117 -19.08 -15.12 29.71
CA ASP A 117 -19.64 -16.40 30.14
C ASP A 117 -18.99 -16.89 31.46
N ALA A 118 -17.70 -16.62 31.67
CA ALA A 118 -17.02 -16.90 32.94
C ALA A 118 -17.56 -16.07 34.13
N ASN A 119 -18.12 -14.88 33.88
CA ASN A 119 -18.67 -14.00 34.92
C ASN A 119 -20.19 -14.21 35.16
N ILE A 120 -20.91 -14.92 34.29
CA ILE A 120 -22.34 -15.23 34.48
C ILE A 120 -22.57 -16.07 35.75
N PRO A 121 -21.79 -17.13 36.05
CA PRO A 121 -21.97 -17.91 37.28
C PRO A 121 -21.84 -17.08 38.57
N GLN A 122 -20.93 -16.10 38.61
CA GLN A 122 -20.76 -15.26 39.80
C GLN A 122 -21.93 -14.30 40.01
N VAL A 123 -22.42 -13.65 38.95
CA VAL A 123 -23.59 -12.77 39.03
C VAL A 123 -24.86 -13.57 39.35
N SER A 124 -25.04 -14.74 38.75
CA SER A 124 -26.20 -15.60 39.03
C SER A 124 -26.18 -16.17 40.45
N THR A 125 -25.00 -16.50 40.99
CA THR A 125 -24.86 -16.93 42.39
C THR A 125 -25.20 -15.79 43.35
N ASN A 126 -24.69 -14.59 43.11
CA ASN A 126 -25.02 -13.41 43.93
C ASN A 126 -26.51 -13.05 43.86
N LEU A 127 -27.11 -13.10 42.66
CA LEU A 127 -28.54 -12.87 42.48
C LEU A 127 -29.37 -13.92 43.23
N THR A 128 -29.01 -15.20 43.10
CA THR A 128 -29.67 -16.30 43.81
C THR A 128 -29.53 -16.14 45.32
N GLN A 129 -28.34 -15.78 45.81
CA GLN A 129 -28.09 -15.53 47.22
C GLN A 129 -28.93 -14.36 47.74
N ALA A 130 -29.03 -13.26 46.98
CA ALA A 130 -29.88 -12.12 47.31
C ALA A 130 -31.37 -12.49 47.34
N GLN A 131 -31.85 -13.28 46.37
CA GLN A 131 -33.23 -13.78 46.34
C GLN A 131 -33.55 -14.70 47.53
N ILE A 132 -32.63 -15.62 47.86
CA ILE A 132 -32.76 -16.48 49.04
C ILE A 132 -32.80 -15.64 50.32
N LEU A 133 -31.93 -14.64 50.46
CA LEU A 133 -31.92 -13.74 51.62
C LEU A 133 -33.21 -12.93 51.72
N GLN A 134 -33.76 -12.44 50.61
CA GLN A 134 -35.05 -11.75 50.62
C GLN A 134 -36.19 -12.69 51.06
N GLN A 135 -36.24 -13.91 50.52
CA GLN A 135 -37.28 -14.88 50.87
C GLN A 135 -37.13 -15.40 52.31
N ALA A 136 -35.90 -15.60 52.78
CA ALA A 136 -35.58 -15.94 54.16
C ALA A 136 -35.88 -14.77 55.11
N GLY A 137 -35.68 -13.52 54.70
CA GLY A 137 -36.04 -12.34 55.50
C GLY A 137 -37.55 -12.22 55.71
N VAL A 138 -38.35 -12.46 54.66
CA VAL A 138 -39.82 -12.48 54.76
C VAL A 138 -40.31 -13.66 55.61
N GLY A 139 -39.72 -14.84 55.43
CA GLY A 139 -40.03 -16.03 56.23
C GLY A 139 -39.64 -15.90 57.70
N ALA A 140 -38.46 -15.34 57.99
CA ALA A 140 -37.98 -15.11 59.35
C ALA A 140 -38.82 -14.05 60.08
N LEU A 141 -39.25 -12.99 59.38
CA LEU A 141 -40.18 -12.01 59.94
C LEU A 141 -41.54 -12.64 60.24
N SER A 142 -42.07 -13.45 59.32
CA SER A 142 -43.31 -14.22 59.52
C SER A 142 -43.21 -15.15 60.75
N VAL A 143 -42.17 -15.99 60.83
CA VAL A 143 -41.94 -16.90 61.96
C VAL A 143 -41.74 -16.14 63.28
N SER A 144 -41.09 -14.98 63.26
CA SER A 144 -40.94 -14.10 64.43
C SER A 144 -42.27 -13.51 64.90
N THR A 145 -43.12 -13.04 63.99
CA THR A 145 -44.46 -12.55 64.34
C THR A 145 -45.36 -13.67 64.87
N GLN A 146 -45.24 -14.88 64.32
CA GLN A 146 -46.05 -16.04 64.73
C GLN A 146 -45.62 -16.59 66.08
N THR A 147 -44.32 -16.60 66.37
CA THR A 147 -43.80 -16.94 67.71
C THR A 147 -44.19 -15.87 68.74
N GLN A 148 -44.07 -14.56 68.43
CA GLN A 148 -44.53 -13.51 69.35
C GLN A 148 -46.04 -13.60 69.65
N GLN A 149 -46.89 -13.89 68.67
CA GLN A 149 -48.32 -14.10 68.89
C GLN A 149 -48.61 -15.39 69.69
N ALA A 150 -47.81 -16.45 69.51
CA ALA A 150 -47.90 -17.66 70.32
C ALA A 150 -47.52 -17.40 71.79
N TYR A 151 -46.51 -16.56 72.06
CA TYR A 151 -46.21 -16.10 73.42
C TYR A 151 -47.35 -15.29 74.03
N LEU A 152 -47.95 -14.36 73.29
CA LEU A 152 -49.11 -13.60 73.78
C LEU A 152 -50.36 -14.46 74.02
N LYS A 153 -50.48 -15.62 73.35
CA LYS A 153 -51.51 -16.63 73.64
C LYS A 153 -51.21 -17.50 74.88
N LEU A 154 -49.98 -17.47 75.39
CA LEU A 154 -49.56 -18.21 76.58
C LEU A 154 -49.56 -17.36 77.87
N ILE A 155 -49.90 -16.06 77.77
CA ILE A 155 -49.98 -15.11 78.88
C ILE A 155 -51.43 -14.71 79.30
N PRO A 156 -52.52 -15.31 78.80
CA PRO A 156 -53.81 -15.31 79.50
C PRO A 156 -54.03 -16.59 80.30
#